data_AF-A0A369VP74-F1
#
_entry.id   AF-A0A369VP74-F1
#
_cell.length_a   1.000
_cell.length_b   1.000
_cell.length_c   1.000
_cell.angle_alpha   90.00
_cell.angle_beta   90.00
_cell.angle_gamma   90.00
#
_symmetry.space_group_name_H-M   'P 1'
#
loop_
_entity.id
_entity.type
_entity.pdbx_description
1 polymer ?
#
loop_
_entity_poly.entity_id
_entity_poly.type
_entity_poly.pdbx_seq_one_letter_code
_entity_poly.pdbx_strand_id
1 'polypeptide(L)' 'MDQTEEGDVTNDNPEYYERRAREEAEAADSAKSAEAASAHRLLAIEYEAHARELRRRTKTRPKLTIRSA' A
#
# COMPACT_ATOMS: atom_id res chain seq x y z
N MET A 1 -17.72 6.47 -22.29
CA MET A 1 -16.83 6.49 -21.11
C MET A 1 -17.61 5.80 -20.01
N ASP A 2 -17.45 4.49 -19.87
CA ASP A 2 -18.05 3.76 -18.76
C ASP A 2 -17.14 2.57 -18.47
N GLN A 3 -16.25 2.77 -17.50
CA GLN A 3 -15.42 1.71 -16.93
C GLN A 3 -15.99 1.44 -15.54
N THR A 4 -16.99 0.57 -15.50
CA THR A 4 -17.45 -0.14 -14.32
C THR A 4 -16.56 -1.38 -14.16
N GLU A 5 -15.38 -1.21 -13.55
CA GLU A 5 -14.56 -2.34 -13.09
C GLU A 5 -14.84 -2.57 -11.60
N GLU A 6 -15.92 -3.30 -11.33
CA GLU A 6 -16.13 -3.93 -10.04
C GLU A 6 -15.19 -5.14 -9.89
N GLY A 7 -14.35 -5.11 -8.86
CA GLY A 7 -13.95 -6.30 -8.10
C GLY A 7 -12.93 -7.26 -8.73
N ASP A 8 -11.64 -6.86 -8.74
CA ASP A 8 -10.49 -7.77 -8.52
C ASP A 8 -9.15 -7.02 -8.31
N VAL A 9 -9.10 -5.68 -8.46
CA VAL A 9 -7.87 -4.88 -8.27
C VAL A 9 -7.62 -4.54 -6.80
N THR A 10 -7.87 -5.48 -5.88
CA THR A 10 -7.42 -5.33 -4.50
C THR A 10 -6.02 -5.92 -4.34
N ASN A 11 -5.08 -4.99 -4.06
CA ASN A 11 -4.17 -5.14 -2.93
C ASN A 11 -2.90 -6.01 -3.03
N ASP A 12 -2.26 -6.18 -4.19
CA ASP A 12 -0.90 -6.76 -4.24
C ASP A 12 0.15 -5.84 -4.90
N ASN A 13 -0.13 -4.54 -5.06
CA ASN A 13 0.84 -3.58 -5.61
C ASN A 13 1.54 -2.77 -4.50
N PRO A 14 2.79 -3.10 -4.11
CA PRO A 14 3.51 -2.35 -3.08
C PRO A 14 3.77 -0.87 -3.46
N GLU A 15 3.88 -0.54 -4.74
CA GLU A 15 4.15 0.83 -5.19
C GLU A 15 2.95 1.76 -4.96
N TYR A 16 1.73 1.23 -5.07
CA TYR A 16 0.51 1.98 -4.75
C TYR A 16 0.54 2.44 -3.29
N TYR A 17 0.83 1.51 -2.39
CA TYR A 17 0.91 1.76 -0.95
C TYR A 17 2.05 2.72 -0.59
N GLU A 18 3.21 2.59 -1.22
CA GLU A 18 4.33 3.52 -1.03
C GLU A 18 4.03 4.94 -1.51
N ARG A 19 3.31 5.06 -2.63
CA ARG A 19 2.86 6.36 -3.11
C ARG A 19 1.87 6.99 -2.12
N ARG A 20 0.85 6.22 -1.70
CA ARG A 20 -0.15 6.70 -0.72
C ARG A 20 0.48 7.07 0.61
N ALA A 21 1.44 6.30 1.12
CA ALA A 21 2.16 6.63 2.35
C ALA A 21 2.88 7.99 2.26
N ARG A 22 3.47 8.31 1.10
CA ARG A 22 4.12 9.61 0.88
C ARG A 22 3.11 10.75 0.77
N GLU A 23 2.04 10.56 0.03
CA GLU A 23 0.97 11.56 -0.09
C GLU A 23 0.35 11.90 1.28
N GLU A 24 0.10 10.88 2.12
CA GLU A 24 -0.40 11.10 3.47
C GLU A 24 0.65 11.76 4.39
N ALA A 25 1.95 11.46 4.23
CA ALA A 25 3.00 12.16 4.97
C ALA A 25 3.08 13.65 4.59
N GLU A 26 3.01 13.97 3.29
CA GLU A 26 2.97 15.35 2.79
C GLU A 26 1.69 16.08 3.23
N ALA A 27 0.55 15.39 3.25
CA ALA A 27 -0.69 15.91 3.80
C ALA A 27 -0.58 16.20 5.30
N ALA A 28 0.12 15.36 6.06
CA ALA A 28 0.39 15.61 7.48
C ALA A 28 1.25 16.85 7.71
N ASP A 29 2.25 17.07 6.87
CA ASP A 29 3.15 18.23 6.96
C ASP A 29 2.46 19.54 6.56
N SER A 30 1.47 19.47 5.66
CA SER A 30 0.68 20.62 5.21
C SER A 30 -0.61 20.84 6.02
N ALA A 31 -0.94 19.94 6.93
CA ALA A 31 -2.17 19.99 7.71
C ALA A 31 -2.20 21.21 8.65
N LYS A 32 -3.37 21.86 8.71
CA LYS A 32 -3.57 23.08 9.51
C LYS A 32 -3.94 22.82 10.96
N SER A 33 -4.19 21.56 11.33
CA SER A 33 -4.48 21.16 12.72
C SER A 33 -3.65 19.94 13.11
N ALA A 34 -3.30 19.86 14.40
CA ALA A 34 -2.56 18.74 14.94
C ALA A 34 -3.34 17.42 14.84
N GLU A 35 -4.67 17.47 14.94
CA GLU A 35 -5.55 16.31 14.77
C GLU A 35 -5.50 15.78 13.34
N ALA A 36 -5.62 16.66 12.33
CA ALA A 36 -5.51 16.27 10.93
C ALA A 36 -4.11 15.74 10.60
N ALA A 37 -3.05 16.41 11.09
CA ALA A 37 -1.68 15.94 10.93
C ALA A 37 -1.48 14.55 11.53
N SER A 38 -2.07 14.29 12.69
CA SER A 38 -1.97 12.99 13.37
C SER A 38 -2.73 11.90 12.61
N ALA A 39 -3.93 12.19 12.11
CA ALA A 39 -4.69 11.25 11.28
C ALA A 39 -3.93 10.86 10.00
N HIS A 40 -3.37 11.85 9.30
CA HIS A 40 -2.55 11.62 8.11
C HIS A 40 -1.28 10.81 8.41
N ARG A 41 -0.60 11.07 9.54
CA ARG A 41 0.55 10.26 9.98
C ARG A 41 0.18 8.81 10.25
N LEU A 42 -0.95 8.56 10.89
CA LEU A 42 -1.43 7.19 11.14
C LEU A 42 -1.67 6.46 9.82
N LEU A 43 -2.35 7.10 8.87
CA LEU A 43 -2.59 6.52 7.54
C LEU A 43 -1.29 6.26 6.77
N ALA A 44 -0.31 7.17 6.85
CA ALA A 44 1.00 6.98 6.22
C ALA A 44 1.71 5.72 6.75
N ILE A 45 1.67 5.51 8.07
CA ILE A 45 2.26 4.33 8.73
C ILE A 45 1.54 3.05 8.29
N GLU A 46 0.20 3.05 8.25
CA GLU A 46 -0.60 1.90 7.83
C GLU A 46 -0.28 1.50 6.38
N TYR A 47 -0.23 2.48 5.47
CA TYR A 47 0.13 2.23 4.08
C TYR A 47 1.57 1.73 3.94
N GLU A 48 2.53 2.29 4.67
CA GLU A 48 3.91 1.81 4.65
C GLU A 48 4.02 0.36 5.16
N ALA A 49 3.29 0.01 6.22
CA ALA A 49 3.24 -1.34 6.75
C ALA A 49 2.68 -2.33 5.70
N HIS A 50 1.60 -1.95 5.01
CA HIS A 50 1.03 -2.74 3.92
C HIS A 50 2.02 -2.95 2.76
N ALA A 51 2.70 -1.88 2.31
CA ALA A 51 3.73 -2.00 1.26
C ALA A 51 4.85 -2.98 1.67
N ARG A 52 5.32 -2.87 2.90
CA ARG A 52 6.37 -3.74 3.46
C ARG A 52 5.88 -5.19 3.53
N GLU A 53 4.65 -5.43 3.93
CA GLU A 53 4.06 -6.77 3.97
C GLU A 53 3.99 -7.39 2.57
N LEU A 54 3.50 -6.65 1.58
CA LEU A 54 3.42 -7.12 0.19
C LEU A 54 4.79 -7.43 -0.40
N ARG A 55 5.80 -6.59 -0.13
CA ARG A 55 7.19 -6.88 -0.52
C ARG A 55 7.75 -8.11 0.17
N ARG A 56 7.32 -8.42 1.40
CA ARG A 56 7.72 -9.66 2.08
C ARG A 56 7.04 -10.87 1.43
N ARG A 57 5.74 -10.81 1.18
CA ARG A 57 4.95 -11.88 0.54
C ARG A 57 5.48 -12.23 -0.85
N THR A 58 5.84 -11.24 -1.66
CA THR A 58 6.43 -11.46 -2.99
C THR A 58 7.82 -12.09 -2.93
N LYS A 59 8.63 -11.79 -1.90
CA LYS A 59 9.92 -12.45 -1.66
C LYS A 59 9.80 -13.87 -1.13
N THR A 60 8.75 -14.17 -0.36
CA THR A 60 8.58 -15.47 0.29
C THR A 60 7.78 -16.48 -0.50
N ARG A 61 7.08 -16.13 -1.59
CA ARG A 61 6.50 -17.14 -2.50
C ARG A 61 7.64 -17.89 -3.19
N PRO A 62 7.95 -19.14 -2.78
CA PRO A 62 8.89 -19.95 -3.54
C PRO A 62 8.18 -20.22 -4.87
N LYS A 63 8.87 -20.03 -5.99
CA LYS A 63 8.45 -20.70 -7.22
C LYS A 63 8.44 -22.19 -6.88
N LEU A 64 7.25 -22.75 -6.64
CA LEU A 64 7.07 -24.17 -6.45
C LEU A 64 7.33 -24.80 -7.82
N THR A 65 8.61 -24.96 -8.16
CA THR A 65 9.04 -25.73 -9.31
C THR A 65 8.74 -27.18 -8.97
N ILE A 66 7.52 -27.60 -9.30
CA ILE A 66 7.16 -29.01 -9.37
C ILE A 66 8.05 -29.59 -10.47
N ARG A 67 9.17 -30.19 -10.09
CA ARG A 67 9.92 -31.08 -10.97
C ARG A 67 9.15 -32.39 -10.99
N SER A 68 8.26 -32.53 -11.96
CA SER A 68 7.71 -33.83 -12.33
C SER A 68 8.86 -34.70 -12.84
N ALA A 69 9.10 -35.82 -12.17
CA ALA A 69 10.04 -36.86 -12.56
C ALA A 69 9.41 -37.80 -13.60
#